data_AF-A0A6M3LJD3-F1
#
_entry.id   AF-A0A6M3LJD3-F1
#
_cell.length_a   1.000
_cell.length_b   1.000
_cell.length_c   1.000
_cell.angle_alpha   90.00
_cell.angle_beta   90.00
_cell.angle_gamma   90.00
#
_symmetry.space_group_name_H-M   'P 1'
#
loop_
_entity.id
_entity.type
_entity.pdbx_description
1 polymer ?
#
loop_
_entity_poly.entity_id
_entity_poly.type
_entity_poly.pdbx_seq_one_letter_code
_entity_poly.pdbx_strand_id
1 'polypeptide(L)'
;MKAQFNGLFPSEAERLFLLIEEAGEVQHIVGKILRRGYQSYHPEDPDYSNRKLLEKELGDLLFAIDLMIRCHDVDEQSIEHSKRLKSETVQQYLHHQSRDADGNFWR
;
A
#
# COMPACT_ATOMS: atom_id res chain seq x y z
N MET A 1 22.15 -4.15 23.47
CA MET A 1 21.02 -5.00 23.01
C MET A 1 21.58 -6.12 22.16
N LYS A 2 21.15 -7.37 22.36
CA LYS A 2 21.52 -8.47 21.46
C LYS A 2 20.73 -8.29 20.16
N ALA A 3 21.42 -8.25 19.02
CA ALA A 3 20.78 -8.33 17.72
C ALA A 3 19.94 -9.62 17.65
N GLN A 4 18.75 -9.55 17.06
CA GLN A 4 17.95 -10.72 16.74
C GLN A 4 18.73 -11.65 15.78
N PHE A 5 18.30 -12.90 15.58
CA PHE A 5 19.02 -13.85 14.71
C PHE A 5 19.20 -13.33 13.27
N ASN A 6 18.29 -12.47 12.82
CA ASN A 6 18.25 -11.84 11.50
C ASN A 6 19.05 -10.53 11.43
N GLY A 7 19.73 -10.13 12.51
CA GLY A 7 20.52 -8.91 12.58
C GLY A 7 19.72 -7.63 12.83
N LEU A 8 18.40 -7.69 12.94
CA LEU A 8 17.57 -6.50 13.16
C LEU A 8 17.71 -5.97 14.60
N PHE A 9 17.71 -4.65 14.71
CA PHE A 9 17.37 -3.97 15.95
C PHE A 9 15.88 -4.18 16.26
N PRO A 10 15.49 -4.24 17.55
CA PRO A 10 14.08 -4.38 17.93
C PRO A 10 13.16 -3.36 17.26
N SER A 11 13.61 -2.11 17.11
CA SER A 11 12.84 -1.05 16.45
C SER A 11 12.65 -1.26 14.95
N GLU A 12 13.62 -1.84 14.25
CA GLU A 12 13.48 -2.18 12.82
C GLU A 12 12.47 -3.32 12.66
N ALA A 13 12.53 -4.32 13.55
CA ALA A 13 11.56 -5.40 13.57
C ALA A 13 10.13 -4.86 13.81
N GLU A 14 9.94 -3.96 14.78
CA GLU A 14 8.63 -3.32 15.04
C GLU A 14 8.09 -2.57 13.82
N ARG A 15 8.92 -1.80 13.11
CA ARG A 15 8.49 -1.08 11.89
C ARG A 15 8.15 -2.03 10.75
N LEU A 16 8.89 -3.14 10.60
CA LEU A 16 8.56 -4.20 9.64
C LEU A 16 7.26 -4.94 10.00
N PHE A 17 7.00 -5.15 11.30
CA PHE A 17 5.73 -5.71 11.77
C PHE A 17 4.56 -4.79 11.43
N LEU A 18 4.69 -3.49 11.69
CA LEU A 18 3.67 -2.51 11.29
C LEU A 18 3.47 -2.53 9.77
N LEU A 19 4.54 -2.48 8.98
CA LEU A 19 4.46 -2.51 7.52
C LEU A 19 3.67 -3.73 6.99
N ILE A 20 3.97 -4.92 7.51
CA ILE A 20 3.31 -6.14 7.03
C ILE A 20 1.86 -6.25 7.51
N GLU A 21 1.55 -5.74 8.70
CA GLU A 21 0.18 -5.65 9.22
C GLU A 21 -0.68 -4.80 8.29
N GLU A 22 -0.28 -3.55 8.03
CA GLU A 22 -1.04 -2.62 7.19
C GLU A 22 -1.15 -3.11 5.74
N ALA A 23 -0.08 -3.70 5.19
CA ALA A 23 -0.12 -4.31 3.86
C ALA A 23 -1.10 -5.49 3.79
N GLY A 24 -1.21 -6.26 4.87
CA GLY A 24 -2.18 -7.34 5.01
C GLY A 24 -3.62 -6.84 5.07
N GLU A 25 -3.87 -5.73 5.76
CA GLU A 25 -5.20 -5.11 5.82
C GLU A 25 -5.63 -4.56 4.46
N VAL A 26 -4.73 -3.88 3.74
CA VAL A 26 -4.96 -3.44 2.35
C VAL A 26 -5.33 -4.64 1.46
N GLN A 27 -4.55 -5.73 1.53
CA GLN A 27 -4.83 -6.96 0.78
C GLN A 27 -6.24 -7.50 1.11
N HIS A 28 -6.60 -7.52 2.39
CA HIS A 28 -7.89 -8.01 2.85
C HIS A 28 -9.06 -7.18 2.29
N ILE A 29 -8.97 -5.85 2.36
CA ILE A 29 -10.02 -4.95 1.85
C ILE A 29 -10.10 -5.00 0.31
N VAL A 30 -8.96 -5.06 -0.40
CA VAL A 30 -8.96 -5.27 -1.85
C VAL A 30 -9.69 -6.56 -2.21
N GLY A 31 -9.47 -7.65 -1.46
CA GLY A 31 -10.20 -8.90 -1.63
C GLY A 31 -11.72 -8.79 -1.40
N LYS A 32 -12.18 -7.90 -0.51
CA LYS A 32 -13.61 -7.58 -0.36
C LYS A 32 -14.13 -6.79 -1.56
N ILE A 33 -13.41 -5.76 -1.99
CA ILE A 33 -13.77 -4.90 -3.14
C ILE A 33 -13.90 -5.72 -4.42
N LEU A 34 -12.95 -6.63 -4.70
CA LEU A 34 -13.02 -7.48 -5.89
C LEU A 34 -14.23 -8.40 -5.91
N ARG A 35 -14.79 -8.78 -4.74
CA ARG A 35 -15.96 -9.65 -4.64
C ARG A 35 -17.30 -8.90 -4.59
N ARG A 36 -17.32 -7.67 -4.07
CA ARG A 36 -18.56 -6.95 -3.71
C ARG A 36 -18.65 -5.52 -4.23
N GLY A 37 -17.56 -4.98 -4.78
CA GLY A 37 -17.45 -3.60 -5.24
C GLY A 37 -17.16 -2.59 -4.13
N TYR A 38 -16.80 -1.36 -4.55
CA TYR A 38 -16.37 -0.28 -3.65
C TYR A 38 -17.45 0.26 -2.71
N GLN A 39 -18.71 0.24 -3.12
CA GLN A 39 -19.82 0.82 -2.35
C GLN A 39 -20.50 -0.18 -1.41
N SER A 40 -20.10 -1.45 -1.44
CA SER A 40 -20.58 -2.44 -0.48
C SER A 40 -20.00 -2.18 0.92
N TYR A 41 -20.73 -2.57 1.96
CA TYR A 41 -20.40 -2.39 3.36
C TYR A 41 -20.83 -3.62 4.16
N HIS A 42 -20.35 -3.73 5.40
CA HIS A 42 -20.80 -4.79 6.31
C HIS A 42 -22.19 -4.45 6.86
N PRO A 43 -23.15 -5.39 6.96
CA PRO A 43 -24.49 -5.09 7.47
C PRO A 43 -24.51 -4.50 8.88
N GLU A 44 -23.53 -4.87 9.71
CA GLU A 44 -23.38 -4.34 11.08
C GLU A 44 -22.60 -3.03 11.14
N ASP A 45 -22.00 -2.61 10.03
CA ASP A 45 -21.23 -1.36 9.93
C ASP A 45 -21.51 -0.62 8.60
N PRO A 46 -22.70 -0.04 8.45
CA PRO A 46 -23.15 0.55 7.19
C PRO A 46 -22.48 1.89 6.86
N ASP A 47 -21.84 2.55 7.82
CA ASP A 47 -21.21 3.85 7.64
C ASP A 47 -19.86 3.76 6.91
N TYR A 48 -19.28 2.56 6.86
CA TYR A 48 -17.98 2.27 6.26
C TYR A 48 -18.13 1.42 5.00
N SER A 49 -18.15 2.10 3.85
CA SER A 49 -18.02 1.41 2.58
C SER A 49 -16.62 0.81 2.43
N ASN A 50 -16.51 -0.23 1.60
CA ASN A 50 -15.22 -0.82 1.27
C ASN A 50 -14.21 0.23 0.74
N ARG A 51 -14.70 1.29 0.08
CA ARG A 51 -13.87 2.44 -0.33
C ARG A 51 -13.29 3.17 0.89
N LYS A 52 -14.12 3.56 1.86
CA LYS A 52 -13.64 4.25 3.07
C LYS A 52 -12.66 3.39 3.86
N LEU A 53 -12.91 2.09 3.95
CA LEU A 53 -11.99 1.15 4.57
C LEU A 53 -10.66 1.09 3.81
N LEU A 54 -10.69 1.02 2.48
CA LEU A 54 -9.46 1.04 1.69
C LEU A 54 -8.68 2.35 1.86
N GLU A 55 -9.36 3.49 1.90
CA GLU A 55 -8.74 4.81 2.14
C GLU A 55 -8.04 4.86 3.49
N LYS A 56 -8.65 4.27 4.54
CA LYS A 56 -8.02 4.10 5.85
C LYS A 56 -6.75 3.25 5.75
N GLU A 57 -6.85 2.01 5.25
CA GLU A 57 -5.70 1.09 5.27
C GLU A 57 -4.56 1.57 4.35
N LEU A 58 -4.87 2.27 3.26
CA LEU A 58 -3.85 2.91 2.43
C LEU A 58 -3.15 4.06 3.18
N GLY A 59 -3.88 4.83 3.98
CA GLY A 59 -3.30 5.87 4.84
C GLY A 59 -2.36 5.29 5.89
N ASP A 60 -2.77 4.22 6.56
CA ASP A 60 -1.96 3.55 7.58
C ASP A 60 -0.71 2.88 6.96
N LEU A 61 -0.85 2.24 5.80
CA LEU A 61 0.30 1.72 5.04
C LEU A 61 1.27 2.82 4.60
N LEU A 62 0.76 3.97 4.13
CA LEU A 62 1.61 5.11 3.78
C LEU A 62 2.38 5.63 5.00
N PHE A 63 1.73 5.71 6.17
CA PHE A 63 2.40 6.08 7.41
C PHE A 63 3.50 5.07 7.80
N ALA A 64 3.25 3.77 7.65
CA ALA A 64 4.27 2.75 7.91
C ALA A 64 5.49 2.92 6.99
N ILE A 65 5.29 3.18 5.71
CA ILE A 65 6.37 3.47 4.74
C ILE A 65 7.13 4.74 5.13
N ASP A 66 6.42 5.82 5.44
CA ASP A 66 6.99 7.09 5.92
C ASP A 66 7.87 6.88 7.15
N LEU A 67 7.41 6.06 8.10
CA LEU A 67 8.14 5.77 9.32
C LEU A 67 9.46 5.03 9.03
N MET A 68 9.44 4.07 8.10
CA MET A 68 10.66 3.39 7.66
C MET A 68 11.66 4.34 6.99
N ILE A 69 11.18 5.28 6.17
CA ILE A 69 12.02 6.32 5.54
C ILE A 69 12.62 7.25 6.61
N ARG A 70 11.80 7.76 7.52
CA ARG A 70 12.23 8.68 8.60
C ARG A 70 13.25 8.05 9.55
N CYS A 71 13.18 6.73 9.74
CA CYS A 71 14.14 5.97 10.53
C CYS A 71 15.35 5.47 9.74
N HIS A 72 15.44 5.77 8.44
CA HIS A 72 16.50 5.34 7.53
C HIS A 72 16.62 3.82 7.36
N ASP A 73 15.53 3.08 7.55
CA ASP A 73 15.48 1.64 7.24
C ASP A 73 15.52 1.40 5.72
N VAL A 74 14.95 2.36 4.97
CA VAL A 74 14.89 2.39 3.50
C VAL A 74 15.11 3.81 3.00
N ASP A 75 15.52 3.94 1.74
CA ASP A 75 15.82 5.22 1.11
C ASP A 75 14.67 5.71 0.21
N GLU A 76 14.24 6.96 0.42
CA GLU A 76 13.14 7.59 -0.31
C GLU A 76 13.42 7.71 -1.81
N GLN A 77 14.64 8.10 -2.19
CA GLN A 77 15.01 8.28 -3.59
C GLN A 77 14.96 6.94 -4.36
N SER A 78 15.41 5.88 -3.71
CA SER A 78 15.37 4.51 -4.23
C SER A 78 13.94 4.01 -4.41
N ILE A 79 13.04 4.33 -3.48
CA ILE A 79 11.61 4.02 -3.59
C ILE A 79 10.97 4.77 -4.77
N GLU A 80 11.19 6.08 -4.88
CA GLU A 80 10.62 6.89 -5.96
C GLU A 80 11.17 6.46 -7.33
N HIS A 81 12.46 6.14 -7.42
CA HIS A 81 13.04 5.57 -8.63
C HIS A 81 12.35 4.25 -9.03
N SER A 82 12.13 3.35 -8.07
CA SER A 82 11.46 2.06 -8.30
C SER A 82 10.00 2.25 -8.75
N LYS A 83 9.28 3.19 -8.15
CA LYS A 83 7.91 3.57 -8.52
C LYS A 83 7.83 4.08 -9.95
N ARG A 84 8.76 4.95 -10.36
CA ARG A 84 8.84 5.43 -11.74
C ARG A 84 9.04 4.28 -12.74
N LEU A 85 10.02 3.41 -12.51
CA LEU A 85 10.27 2.25 -13.38
C LEU A 85 9.04 1.33 -13.47
N LYS A 86 8.32 1.16 -12.35
CA LYS A 86 7.07 0.38 -12.37
C LYS A 86 6.00 1.04 -13.23
N SER A 87 5.85 2.37 -13.17
CA SER A 87 4.86 3.10 -13.98
C SER A 87 5.09 2.96 -15.49
N GLU A 88 6.36 2.86 -15.91
CA GLU A 88 6.75 2.67 -17.31
C GLU A 88 6.47 1.24 -17.80
N THR A 89 6.53 0.25 -16.91
CA THR A 89 6.46 -1.18 -17.28
C THR A 89 5.11 -1.84 -16.99
N VAL A 90 4.30 -1.29 -16.08
CA VAL A 90 3.05 -1.95 -15.63
C VAL A 90 1.95 -1.91 -16.69
N GLN A 91 1.98 -0.94 -17.60
CA GLN A 91 0.92 -0.70 -18.59
C GLN A 91 0.62 -1.93 -19.46
N GLN A 92 1.64 -2.72 -19.80
CA GLN A 92 1.47 -3.94 -20.60
C GLN A 92 0.57 -5.00 -19.94
N TYR A 93 0.36 -4.90 -18.62
CA TYR A 93 -0.46 -5.82 -17.83
C TYR A 93 -1.83 -5.23 -17.45
N LEU A 94 -2.07 -3.93 -17.72
CA LEU A 94 -3.33 -3.26 -17.36
C LEU A 94 -4.19 -3.05 -18.62
N HIS A 95 -5.18 -3.92 -18.83
CA HIS A 95 -5.94 -3.97 -20.08
C HIS A 95 -7.13 -2.99 -20.18
N HIS A 96 -7.49 -2.32 -19.09
CA HIS A 96 -8.70 -1.50 -19.01
C HIS A 96 -8.43 -0.04 -18.66
N GLN A 97 -7.18 0.42 -18.74
CA GLN A 97 -6.83 1.82 -18.50
C GLN A 97 -7.03 2.63 -19.78
N SER A 98 -7.71 3.78 -19.65
CA SER A 98 -7.93 4.70 -20.77
C SER A 98 -6.78 5.68 -20.89
N ARG A 99 -6.41 6.04 -22.12
CA ARG A 99 -5.48 7.14 -22.36
C ARG A 99 -6.18 8.48 -22.09
N ASP A 100 -5.47 9.39 -21.46
CA ASP A 100 -5.87 10.79 -21.35
C ASP A 100 -5.67 11.55 -22.67
N ALA A 101 -6.05 12.83 -22.66
CA ALA A 101 -5.93 13.67 -23.86
C ALA A 101 -4.47 13.90 -24.28
N ASP A 102 -3.53 13.77 -23.34
CA ASP A 102 -2.10 13.94 -23.53
C ASP A 102 -1.39 12.59 -23.81
N GLY A 103 -2.15 11.51 -23.89
CA GLY A 103 -1.66 10.16 -24.18
C GLY A 103 -1.12 9.39 -22.96
N ASN A 104 -1.20 9.96 -21.75
CA ASN A 104 -0.85 9.28 -20.50
C ASN A 104 -1.93 8.27 -20.12
N PHE A 105 -1.57 7.24 -19.37
CA PHE A 105 -2.49 6.16 -18.99
C PHE A 105 -3.22 6.41 -17.66
N TRP A 106 -3.01 7.56 -17.03
CA TRP A 106 -3.42 7.84 -15.65
C TRP A 106 -4.38 9.03 -15.64
N ARG A 107 -5.65 8.81 -16.04
CA ARG A 107 -6.74 9.76 -15.81
C ARG A 107 -7.23 9.69 -14.37
#